data_AF-A0A351R894-F1
#
_entry.id   AF-A0A351R894-F1
#
_cell.length_a   1.000
_cell.length_b   1.000
_cell.length_c   1.000
_cell.angle_alpha   90.00
_cell.angle_beta   90.00
_cell.angle_gamma   90.00
#
_symmetry.space_group_name_H-M   'P 1'
#
loop_
_entity.id
_entity.type
_entity.pdbx_description
1 polymer ?
#
loop_
_entity_poly.entity_id
_entity_poly.type
_entity_poly.pdbx_seq_one_letter_code
_entity_poly.pdbx_strand_id
1 'polypeptide(L)' 'TNQEEQLENPVFKHVVEITIEGRYLDLLEYVSTIEKMDWHVLWNNAELSTKAYPNNQLKLTVYTLSLDKAWLSI' A
#
# COMPACT_ATOMS: atom_id res chain seq x y z
N THR A 1 34.37 12.59 22.17
CA THR A 1 34.54 11.85 20.91
C THR A 1 33.52 10.72 20.85
N ASN A 2 32.93 10.50 19.67
CA ASN A 2 31.92 9.50 19.27
C ASN A 2 30.58 10.16 18.92
N GLN A 3 30.51 10.78 17.73
CA GLN A 3 30.16 10.15 16.45
C GLN A 3 28.65 9.91 16.36
N GLU A 4 27.92 10.99 16.07
CA GLU A 4 26.57 10.93 15.50
C GLU A 4 26.74 10.51 14.03
N GLU A 5 26.51 9.22 13.75
CA GLU A 5 26.41 8.71 12.38
C GLU A 5 25.28 9.45 11.67
N GLN A 6 25.67 10.39 10.82
CA GLN A 6 24.80 11.08 9.88
C GLN A 6 24.28 10.03 8.89
N LEU A 7 23.03 9.60 9.06
CA LEU A 7 22.33 8.82 8.05
C LEU A 7 22.11 9.73 6.83
N GLU A 8 23.08 9.70 5.91
CA GLU A 8 22.96 10.31 4.58
C GLU A 8 21.75 9.68 3.86
N ASN A 9 20.67 10.45 3.70
CA ASN A 9 19.36 10.08 3.13
C ASN A 9 18.50 9.10 3.97
N PRO A 10 17.68 9.59 4.91
CA PRO A 10 16.63 8.77 5.51
C PRO A 10 15.58 8.38 4.45
N VAL A 11 15.47 7.08 4.15
CA VAL A 11 14.37 6.53 3.36
C VAL A 11 13.17 6.31 4.28
N PHE A 12 12.07 7.01 4.04
CA PHE A 12 10.82 6.86 4.77
C PHE A 12 9.90 5.86 4.06
N LYS A 13 9.52 4.81 4.78
CA LYS A 13 8.50 3.85 4.35
C LYS A 13 7.13 4.34 4.81
N HIS A 14 6.27 4.68 3.86
CA HIS A 14 4.87 5.01 4.13
C HIS A 14 4.03 3.77 3.87
N VAL A 15 3.39 3.24 4.92
CA VAL A 15 2.50 2.08 4.80
C VAL A 15 1.07 2.57 4.69
N VAL A 16 0.37 2.09 3.67
CA VAL A 16 -1.06 2.34 3.48
C VAL A 16 -1.80 1.00 3.51
N GLU A 17 -2.82 0.91 4.36
CA GLU A 17 -3.75 -0.21 4.39
C GLU A 17 -5.06 0.20 3.73
N ILE A 18 -5.48 -0.56 2.73
CA ILE A 18 -6.69 -0.33 1.95
C ILE A 18 -7.62 -1.51 2.19
N THR A 19 -8.84 -1.26 2.65
CA THR A 19 -9.88 -2.29 2.80
C THR A 19 -11.06 -1.95 1.91
N ILE A 20 -11.42 -2.86 1.01
CA ILE A 20 -12.48 -2.66 0.02
C ILE A 20 -13.40 -3.87 0.02
N GLU A 21 -14.69 -3.62 -0.16
CA GLU A 21 -15.70 -4.66 -0.31
C GLU A 21 -16.33 -4.62 -1.69
N GLY A 22 -16.57 -5.79 -2.27
CA GLY A 22 -17.16 -5.89 -3.59
C GLY A 22 -17.20 -7.32 -4.12
N ARG A 23 -17.66 -7.46 -5.35
CA ARG A 23 -17.58 -8.75 -6.03
C ARG A 23 -16.12 -9.01 -6.39
N TYR A 24 -15.74 -10.28 -6.44
CA TYR A 24 -14.38 -10.71 -6.72
C TYR A 24 -13.78 -10.02 -7.96
N LEU A 25 -14.54 -9.94 -9.06
CA LEU A 25 -14.06 -9.32 -10.30
C LEU A 25 -13.84 -7.81 -10.16
N ASP A 26 -14.68 -7.11 -9.40
CA ASP A 26 -14.53 -5.68 -9.16
C ASP A 26 -13.25 -5.40 -8.33
N LEU A 27 -12.99 -6.26 -7.33
CA LEU A 27 -11.78 -6.19 -6.50
C LEU A 27 -10.52 -6.50 -7.31
N LEU A 28 -10.58 -7.46 -8.25
CA LEU A 28 -9.48 -7.79 -9.14
C LEU A 28 -9.16 -6.64 -10.11
N GLU A 29 -10.18 -5.98 -10.65
CA GLU A 29 -10.02 -4.80 -11.50
C GLU A 29 -9.38 -3.63 -10.74
N TYR A 30 -9.77 -3.44 -9.47
CA TYR A 30 -9.17 -2.44 -8.61
C TYR A 30 -7.67 -2.67 -8.38
N VAL A 31 -7.27 -3.90 -8.04
CA VAL A 31 -5.86 -4.27 -7.88
C VAL A 31 -5.08 -4.05 -9.17
N SER A 32 -5.65 -4.51 -10.30
CA SER A 32 -5.04 -4.33 -11.63
C SER A 32 -4.85 -2.86 -12.02
N THR A 33 -5.71 -1.97 -11.52
CA THR A 33 -5.60 -0.53 -11.74
C THR A 33 -4.45 0.07 -10.94
N ILE A 34 -4.29 -0.35 -9.67
CA ILE A 34 -3.18 0.08 -8.83
C ILE A 34 -1.84 -0.38 -9.39
N GLU A 35 -1.75 -1.62 -9.89
CA GLU A 35 -0.51 -2.17 -10.49
C GLU A 35 -0.05 -1.40 -11.73
N LYS A 36 -0.96 -0.73 -12.45
CA LYS A 36 -0.66 0.02 -13.67
C LYS A 36 -0.26 1.48 -13.42
N MET A 37 -0.39 1.97 -12.19
CA MET A 37 0.00 3.35 -11.87
C MET A 37 1.53 3.48 -11.87
N ASP A 38 2.03 4.61 -12.36
CA ASP A 38 3.48 4.89 -12.47
C ASP A 38 4.19 5.02 -11.11
N TRP A 39 3.44 5.09 -10.01
CA TRP A 39 4.01 5.12 -8.67
C TRP A 39 4.69 3.79 -8.32
N HIS A 40 5.87 3.85 -7.70
CA HIS A 40 6.56 2.67 -7.21
C HIS A 40 5.92 2.19 -5.90
N VAL A 41 4.75 1.58 -6.03
CA VAL A 41 4.09 0.87 -4.94
C VAL A 41 4.65 -0.54 -4.86
N LEU A 42 5.13 -0.88 -3.67
CA LEU A 42 5.56 -2.22 -3.35
C LEU A 42 4.44 -2.92 -2.58
N TRP A 43 4.06 -4.09 -3.06
CA TRP A 43 3.02 -4.93 -2.49
C TRP A 43 3.60 -5.71 -1.31
N ASN A 44 2.96 -5.64 -0.13
CA ASN A 44 3.36 -6.43 1.03
C ASN A 44 2.45 -7.64 1.22
N ASN A 45 1.14 -7.39 1.28
CA ASN A 45 0.16 -8.42 1.57
C ASN A 45 -1.18 -8.10 0.91
N ALA A 46 -1.86 -9.13 0.43
CA ALA A 46 -3.22 -9.06 -0.08
C ALA A 46 -4.02 -10.22 0.52
N GLU A 47 -5.04 -9.89 1.29
CA GLU A 47 -5.90 -10.86 1.96
C GLU A 47 -7.33 -10.69 1.45
N LEU A 48 -7.87 -11.75 0.83
CA LEU A 48 -9.24 -11.78 0.36
C LEU A 48 -10.06 -12.72 1.25
N SER A 49 -11.17 -12.22 1.78
CA SER A 49 -12.12 -13.00 2.56
C SER A 49 -13.53 -12.84 1.99
N THR A 50 -14.34 -13.90 2.05
CA THR A 50 -15.75 -13.83 1.64
C THR A 50 -16.60 -13.54 2.87
N LYS A 51 -17.31 -12.40 2.89
CA LYS A 51 -18.27 -12.09 3.96
C LYS A 51 -19.57 -12.85 3.76
N ALA A 52 -20.18 -12.64 2.60
CA ALA A 52 -21.42 -13.30 2.20
C ALA A 52 -21.49 -13.24 0.69
N TYR A 53 -21.59 -14.39 0.01
CA TYR A 53 -21.60 -14.42 -1.44
C TYR A 53 -22.72 -13.51 -2.02
N PRO A 54 -22.45 -12.68 -3.05
CA PRO A 54 -21.19 -12.53 -3.79
C PRO A 54 -20.23 -11.45 -3.25
N ASN A 55 -20.46 -10.91 -2.04
CA ASN A 55 -19.66 -9.87 -1.42
C ASN A 55 -18.40 -10.43 -0.72
N ASN A 56 -17.24 -9.92 -1.14
CA ASN A 56 -15.93 -10.23 -0.60
C ASN A 56 -15.30 -8.97 -0.03
N GLN A 57 -14.40 -9.13 0.92
CA GLN A 57 -13.56 -8.07 1.47
C GLN A 57 -12.11 -8.35 1.07
N LEU A 58 -11.49 -7.39 0.38
CA LEU A 58 -10.06 -7.36 0.11
C LEU A 58 -9.39 -6.39 1.08
N LYS A 59 -8.41 -6.88 1.82
CA LYS A 59 -7.49 -6.08 2.62
C LYS A 59 -6.12 -6.09 1.94
N LEU A 60 -5.62 -4.89 1.67
CA LEU A 60 -4.40 -4.69 0.93
C LEU A 60 -3.42 -3.81 1.69
N THR A 61 -2.18 -4.28 1.82
CA THR A 61 -1.09 -3.53 2.43
C THR A 61 -0.06 -3.19 1.38
N VAL A 62 0.07 -1.89 1.11
CA VAL A 62 1.04 -1.34 0.15
C VAL A 62 2.00 -0.39 0.86
N TYR A 63 3.22 -0.30 0.35
CA TYR A 63 4.18 0.67 0.84
C TYR A 63 4.83 1.44 -0.30
N THR A 64 5.00 2.73 -0.09
CA THR A 64 5.80 3.60 -0.95
C THR A 64 7.10 3.95 -0.21
N LEU A 65 8.20 3.95 -0.97
CA LEU A 65 9.49 4.43 -0.49
C LEU A 65 9.62 5.89 -0.91
N SER A 66 9.70 6.78 0.07
CA SER A 66 9.92 8.22 -0.15
C SER A 66 11.22 8.63 0.51
N LEU A 67 11.98 9.51 -0.12
CA LEU A 67 13.07 10.25 0.52
C LEU A 67 12.56 11.49 1.28
N ASP A 68 11.27 11.80 1.13
CA ASP A 68 10.60 12.93 1.74
C ASP A 68 9.73 12.47 2.91
N LYS A 69 9.84 13.19 4.03
CA LYS A 69 9.17 12.94 5.31
C LYS A 69 7.76 13.52 5.32
N ALA A 70 7.00 13.30 4.27
CA ALA A 70 5.56 13.54 4.21
C ALA A 70 5.07 13.09 2.84
N TRP A 71 3.97 12.35 2.77
CA TRP A 71 2.77 12.92 2.14
C TRP A 71 1.53 12.04 2.34
N LEU A 72 0.55 12.57 3.07
CA LEU A 72 -0.87 12.43 2.81
C LEU A 72 -1.56 13.58 3.57
N SER A 73 -1.40 14.80 3.05
CA SER A 73 -2.33 15.88 3.36
C SER A 73 -3.50 15.74 2.40
N ILE A 74 -4.61 15.22 2.90
CA ILE A 74 -5.96 15.36 2.35
C ILE A 74 -6.87 15.74 3.52
#